data_AF-A0AAQ3SK33-F1
#
_entry.id   AF-A0AAQ3SK33-F1
#
_cell.length_a   1.000
_cell.length_b   1.000
_cell.length_c   1.000
_cell.angle_alpha   90.00
_cell.angle_beta   90.00
_cell.angle_gamma   90.00
#
_symmetry.space_group_name_H-M   'P 1'
#
loop_
_entity.id
_entity.type
_entity.pdbx_description
1 polymer ?
#
loop_
_entity_poly.entity_id
_entity_poly.type
_entity_poly.pdbx_seq_one_letter_code
_entity_poly.pdbx_strand_id
1 'polypeptide(L)' 'MVTRRAAGVLRPKVLSDAAAEPPISPVPSSVRDALADPHWRRAMEEEYAVLLANQTWDLVPRPSSCNVVTGK' A
#
# COMPACT_ATOMS: atom_id res chain seq x y z
N MET A 1 -22.70 45.80 -18.40
CA MET A 1 -21.70 44.82 -17.95
C MET A 1 -22.43 43.74 -17.15
N VAL A 2 -22.70 42.58 -17.75
CA VAL A 2 -23.47 41.49 -17.10
C VAL A 2 -22.48 40.47 -16.56
N THR A 3 -22.53 40.20 -15.26
CA THR A 3 -21.61 39.25 -14.62
C THR A 3 -22.04 37.81 -14.90
N ARG A 4 -21.07 36.89 -14.94
CA ARG A 4 -21.26 35.48 -15.32
C ARG A 4 -22.37 34.76 -14.53
N ARG A 5 -22.64 35.21 -13.30
CA ARG A 5 -23.70 34.68 -12.42
C ARG A 5 -25.12 35.05 -12.89
N ALA A 6 -25.29 36.20 -13.54
CA ALA A 6 -26.57 36.67 -14.06
C ALA A 6 -26.98 35.99 -15.38
N ALA A 7 -26.02 35.41 -16.12
CA ALA A 7 -26.26 34.71 -17.39
C ALA A 7 -26.63 33.22 -17.21
N GLY A 8 -26.79 32.73 -15.98
CA GLY A 8 -27.19 31.33 -15.71
C GLY A 8 -26.17 30.26 -16.12
N VAL A 9 -24.96 30.63 -16.59
CA VAL A 9 -23.92 29.68 -17.02
C VAL A 9 -23.13 29.19 -15.80
N LEU A 10 -23.79 28.39 -14.97
CA LEU A 10 -23.13 27.54 -13.98
C LEU A 10 -22.90 26.18 -14.65
N ARG A 11 -21.66 25.89 -15.04
CA ARG A 11 -21.30 24.53 -15.43
C ARG A 11 -21.40 23.65 -14.18
N PRO A 12 -22.13 22.52 -14.23
CA PRO A 12 -22.03 21.54 -13.16
C PRO A 12 -20.56 21.17 -13.01
N LYS A 13 -20.02 21.31 -11.79
CA LYS A 13 -18.74 20.69 -11.47
C LYS A 13 -19.03 19.19 -11.46
N VAL A 14 -18.78 18.53 -12.58
CA VAL A 14 -18.69 17.08 -12.63
C VAL A 14 -17.57 16.74 -11.64
N LEU A 15 -17.96 16.30 -10.45
CA LEU A 15 -17.07 15.55 -9.59
C LEU A 15 -16.82 14.28 -10.39
N SER A 16 -15.65 14.19 -11.01
CA SER A 16 -15.13 12.91 -11.47
C SER A 16 -15.33 11.95 -10.31
N ASP A 17 -16.04 10.85 -10.53
CA ASP A 17 -16.15 9.78 -9.55
C ASP A 17 -14.75 9.57 -9.00
N ALA A 18 -14.56 9.89 -7.71
CA ALA A 18 -13.36 9.51 -7.03
C ALA A 18 -13.34 7.99 -7.16
N ALA A 19 -12.47 7.47 -8.03
CA ALA A 19 -12.24 6.05 -8.17
C ALA A 19 -12.13 5.52 -6.76
N ALA A 20 -13.12 4.71 -6.35
CA ALA A 20 -13.24 4.24 -4.99
C ALA A 20 -11.85 3.77 -4.57
N GLU A 21 -11.26 4.46 -3.58
CA GLU A 21 -9.98 4.04 -3.04
C GLU A 21 -10.14 2.55 -2.69
N PRO A 22 -9.20 1.68 -3.10
CA PRO A 22 -9.33 0.27 -2.81
C PRO A 22 -9.58 0.14 -1.30
N PRO A 23 -10.53 -0.73 -0.88
CA PRO A 23 -10.87 -0.86 0.52
C PRO A 23 -9.58 -1.05 1.32
N ILE A 24 -9.36 -0.19 2.30
CA ILE A 24 -8.14 -0.22 3.12
C ILE A 24 -8.07 -1.60 3.76
N SER A 25 -7.06 -2.39 3.38
CA SER A 25 -6.84 -3.70 3.96
C SER A 25 -6.63 -3.56 5.47
N PRO A 26 -7.33 -4.35 6.31
CA PRO A 26 -7.13 -4.30 7.75
C PRO A 26 -5.69 -4.69 8.10
N VAL A 27 -5.19 -4.20 9.24
CA VAL A 27 -3.86 -4.57 9.72
C VAL A 27 -3.87 -6.06 10.09
N PRO A 28 -2.99 -6.88 9.50
CA PRO A 28 -2.97 -8.31 9.74
C PRO A 28 -2.39 -8.62 11.11
N SER A 29 -2.96 -9.60 11.81
CA SER A 29 -2.50 -10.07 13.12
C SER A 29 -1.38 -11.12 13.03
N SER A 30 -1.17 -11.71 11.86
CA SER A 30 -0.14 -12.72 11.63
C SER A 30 0.42 -12.63 10.22
N VAL A 31 1.62 -13.18 10.03
CA VAL A 31 2.26 -13.28 8.69
C VAL A 31 1.37 -14.03 7.72
N ARG A 32 0.66 -15.07 8.17
CA ARG A 32 -0.26 -15.84 7.32
C ARG A 32 -1.42 -14.98 6.82
N ASP A 33 -1.98 -14.15 7.70
CA ASP A 33 -3.09 -13.25 7.35
C ASP A 33 -2.63 -12.18 6.37
N ALA A 34 -1.43 -11.62 6.59
CA ALA A 34 -0.82 -10.65 5.69
C ALA A 34 -0.58 -11.22 4.28
N LEU A 35 -0.07 -12.46 4.19
CA LEU A 35 0.19 -13.11 2.91
C LEU A 35 -1.09 -13.53 2.18
N ALA A 36 -2.19 -13.75 2.90
CA ALA A 36 -3.47 -14.10 2.29
C ALA A 36 -4.14 -12.88 1.61
N ASP A 37 -3.87 -11.66 2.08
CA ASP A 37 -4.38 -10.43 1.47
C ASP A 37 -3.52 -10.01 0.26
N PRO A 38 -4.13 -9.82 -0.93
CA PRO A 38 -3.39 -9.41 -2.13
C PRO A 38 -2.67 -8.06 -2.01
N HIS A 39 -3.23 -7.09 -1.27
CA HIS A 39 -2.61 -5.77 -1.11
C HIS A 39 -1.37 -5.86 -0.23
N TRP A 40 -1.45 -6.57 0.89
CA TRP A 40 -0.32 -6.79 1.79
C TRP A 40 0.78 -7.62 1.13
N ARG A 41 0.40 -8.66 0.37
CA ARG A 41 1.36 -9.44 -0.41
C ARG A 41 2.09 -8.57 -1.42
N ARG A 42 1.38 -7.78 -2.22
CA ARG A 42 1.99 -6.89 -3.20
C ARG A 42 2.95 -5.90 -2.54
N ALA A 43 2.54 -5.29 -1.43
CA ALA A 43 3.39 -4.36 -0.70
C ALA A 43 4.69 -5.04 -0.20
N MET A 44 4.60 -6.27 0.34
CA MET A 44 5.79 -7.03 0.76
C MET A 44 6.72 -7.36 -0.41
N GLU A 45 6.18 -7.71 -1.58
CA GLU A 45 6.97 -8.00 -2.78
C GLU A 45 7.68 -6.75 -3.31
N GLU A 46 7.00 -5.61 -3.32
CA GLU A 46 7.57 -4.31 -3.72
C GLU A 46 8.71 -3.89 -2.79
N GLU A 47 8.50 -3.95 -1.48
CA GLU A 47 9.55 -3.65 -0.49
C GLU A 47 10.73 -4.61 -0.64
N TYR A 48 10.48 -5.91 -0.81
CA TYR A 48 11.53 -6.89 -1.03
C TYR A 48 12.39 -6.57 -2.27
N ALA A 49 11.76 -6.20 -3.38
CA ALA A 49 12.47 -5.80 -4.60
C ALA A 49 13.33 -4.54 -4.37
N VAL A 50 12.82 -3.57 -3.59
CA VAL A 50 13.57 -2.36 -3.22
C VAL A 50 14.78 -2.69 -2.35
N LEU A 51 14.63 -3.59 -1.37
CA LEU A 51 15.74 -4.05 -0.52
C LEU A 51 16.87 -4.69 -1.34
N LEU A 52 16.49 -5.54 -2.30
CA LEU A 52 17.46 -6.16 -3.23
C LEU A 52 18.14 -5.11 -4.11
N ALA A 53 17.38 -4.16 -4.67
CA ALA A 53 17.90 -3.12 -5.53
C ALA A 53 18.90 -2.20 -4.81
N ASN A 54 18.64 -1.90 -3.55
CA ASN A 54 19.51 -1.04 -2.74
C ASN A 54 20.80 -1.74 -2.28
N GLN A 55 20.90 -3.08 -2.39
CA GLN A 55 22.04 -3.87 -1.92
C GLN A 55 22.42 -3.61 -0.45
N THR A 56 21.47 -3.11 0.34
CA THR A 56 21.69 -2.78 1.76
C THR A 56 21.37 -3.96 2.68
N TRP A 57 20.82 -5.05 2.13
CA TRP A 57 20.39 -6.24 2.86
C TRP A 57 20.96 -7.49 2.20
N ASP A 58 21.47 -8.41 3.03
CA ASP A 58 21.91 -9.74 2.59
C ASP A 58 21.08 -10.82 3.28
N LEU A 59 20.68 -11.84 2.52
CA LEU A 59 19.90 -12.96 3.03
C LEU A 59 20.84 -14.00 3.62
N VAL A 60 21.02 -13.94 4.94
CA VAL A 60 21.92 -14.85 5.65
C VAL A 60 21.18 -16.16 5.97
N PRO A 61 21.75 -17.34 5.65
CA PRO A 61 21.16 -18.61 6.04
C PRO A 61 21.11 -18.73 7.57
N ARG A 62 20.09 -19.42 8.06
CA ARG A 62 19.92 -19.62 9.50
C ARG A 62 21.15 -20.36 10.08
N PRO A 63 21.87 -19.78 11.07
CA PRO A 63 22.97 -20.48 11.73
C PRO A 63 22.47 -21.74 12.46
N SER A 64 23.14 -22.86 12.26
CA SER A 64 22.73 -24.19 12.73
C SER A 64 22.84 -24.37 14.25
N SER A 65 23.67 -23.58 14.93
CA SER A 65 23.96 -23.70 16.37
C SER A 65 23.54 -22.49 17.20
N CYS A 66 22.76 -21.57 16.63
CA CYS A 66 22.28 -20.38 17.35
C CYS A 66 20.77 -20.48 17.65
N ASN A 67 20.40 -20.05 18.86
CA ASN A 67 19.01 -19.87 19.23
C ASN A 67 18.42 -18.70 18.43
N VAL A 68 17.37 -18.97 17.65
CA VAL A 68 16.59 -17.90 17.01
C VAL A 68 15.79 -17.22 18.11
N VAL A 69 16.09 -15.95 18.38
CA VAL A 69 15.30 -15.15 19.31
C VAL A 69 13.98 -14.81 18.60
N THR A 70 12.95 -15.57 18.91
CA THR A 70 11.58 -15.25 18.46
C THR A 70 10.96 -14.31 19.49
N GLY A 71 10.72 -13.05 19.12
CA GLY A 71 9.82 -12.19 19.89
C GLY A 71 8.41 -12.74 19.74
N LYS A 72 7.81 -13.16 20.84
CA LYS A 72 6.41 -13.57 20.91
C LYS A 72 5.59 -12.42 21.45
#